data_AF-A0A937PKC1-F1
#
_entry.id   AF-A0A937PKC1-F1
#
_cell.length_a   1.000
_cell.length_b   1.000
_cell.length_c   1.000
_cell.angle_alpha   90.00
_cell.angle_beta   90.00
_cell.angle_gamma   90.00
#
_symmetry.space_group_name_H-M   'P 1'
#
loop_
_entity.id
_entity.type
_entity.pdbx_description
1 polymer ?
#
loop_
_entity_poly.entity_id
_entity_poly.type
_entity_poly.pdbx_seq_one_letter_code
_entity_poly.pdbx_strand_id
1 'polypeptide(L)'
;MLKLFLIFLLVLFFAGCATPRVQKESQQLQNRITLLEQELQQKDEQIQLLEEELGQKGSFAKEKKQILAATPKRIQRALKDAGFYKGSIDDNIGPQTKEAIKAFQKANDLKPDGIVGKRTWEKLSKYLAD
;
A
#
# COMPACT_ATOMS: atom_id res chain seq x y z
N MET A 1 -57.17 43.81 29.47
CA MET A 1 -57.19 42.72 28.47
C MET A 1 -56.82 43.21 27.06
N LEU A 2 -57.49 44.22 26.50
CA LEU A 2 -57.19 44.74 25.14
C LEU A 2 -55.80 45.42 24.99
N LYS A 3 -55.29 46.07 26.05
CA LYS A 3 -53.95 46.68 26.07
C LYS A 3 -52.79 45.67 26.08
N LEU A 4 -53.02 44.44 26.54
CA LEU A 4 -51.97 43.41 26.62
C LEU A 4 -51.78 42.67 25.29
N PHE A 5 -52.87 42.51 24.53
CA PHE A 5 -52.86 41.91 23.19
C PHE A 5 -52.18 42.81 22.14
N LEU A 6 -52.31 44.13 22.31
CA LEU A 6 -51.69 45.12 21.41
C LEU A 6 -50.16 45.14 21.52
N ILE A 7 -49.61 44.79 22.68
CA ILE A 7 -48.16 44.73 22.91
C ILE A 7 -47.57 43.45 22.29
N PHE A 8 -48.30 42.32 22.34
CA PHE A 8 -47.85 41.07 21.74
C PHE A 8 -47.85 41.09 20.20
N LEU A 9 -48.83 41.79 19.60
CA LEU A 9 -48.89 41.99 18.15
C LEU A 9 -47.81 42.98 17.64
N LEU A 10 -47.33 43.87 18.52
CA LEU A 10 -46.26 44.82 18.23
C LEU A 10 -44.88 44.15 18.30
N VAL A 11 -44.65 43.20 19.20
CA VAL A 11 -43.39 42.44 19.29
C VAL A 11 -43.17 41.52 18.06
N LEU A 12 -44.23 41.03 17.43
CA LEU A 12 -44.13 40.21 16.19
C LEU A 12 -43.83 41.03 14.93
N PHE A 13 -43.93 42.37 14.97
CA PHE A 13 -43.67 43.24 13.82
C PHE A 13 -42.29 43.93 13.86
N PHE A 14 -41.56 43.88 14.98
CA PHE A 14 -40.22 44.47 15.13
C PHE A 14 -39.06 43.46 14.99
N ALA A 15 -39.30 42.30 14.37
CA ALA A 15 -38.26 41.33 14.01
C ALA A 15 -37.56 41.64 12.66
N GLY A 16 -37.61 42.89 12.20
CA GLY A 16 -36.75 43.42 11.13
C GLY A 16 -36.24 44.78 11.60
N CYS A 17 -34.93 45.07 11.65
CA CYS A 17 -33.93 44.72 10.66
C CYS A 17 -32.68 44.11 11.33
N ALA A 18 -32.46 42.81 11.10
CA ALA A 18 -31.08 42.33 11.03
C ALA A 18 -30.42 43.11 9.88
N THR A 19 -29.39 43.91 10.19
CA THR A 19 -28.67 44.71 9.21
C THR A 19 -28.18 43.82 8.04
N PRO A 20 -28.29 44.26 6.77
CA PRO A 20 -27.92 43.44 5.61
C PRO A 20 -26.43 43.06 5.57
N ARG A 21 -25.59 43.70 6.39
CA ARG A 21 -24.15 43.44 6.48
C ARG A 21 -23.83 42.13 7.21
N VAL A 22 -24.42 41.90 8.38
CA VAL A 22 -24.19 40.68 9.19
C VAL A 22 -24.79 39.44 8.50
N GLN A 23 -25.92 39.59 7.80
CA GLN A 23 -26.52 38.54 6.98
C GLN A 23 -25.60 38.11 5.83
N LYS A 24 -25.00 39.09 5.11
CA LYS A 24 -24.06 38.82 4.01
C LYS A 24 -22.77 38.15 4.49
N GLU A 25 -22.24 38.55 5.65
CA GLU A 25 -21.06 37.92 6.24
C GLU A 25 -21.36 36.48 6.69
N SER A 26 -22.51 36.24 7.33
CA SER A 26 -22.96 34.87 7.69
C SER A 26 -23.17 33.99 6.45
N GLN A 27 -23.73 34.54 5.38
CA GLN A 27 -23.98 33.80 4.14
C GLN A 27 -22.68 33.52 3.37
N GLN A 28 -21.73 34.46 3.38
CA GLN A 28 -20.41 34.26 2.79
C GLN A 28 -19.61 33.19 3.56
N LEU A 29 -19.73 33.17 4.89
CA LEU A 29 -19.12 32.13 5.71
C LEU A 29 -19.77 30.77 5.45
N GLN A 30 -21.10 30.70 5.35
CA GLN A 30 -21.80 29.46 4.99
C GLN A 30 -21.37 28.94 3.61
N ASN A 31 -21.27 29.81 2.60
CA ASN A 31 -20.79 29.42 1.28
C ASN A 31 -19.35 28.89 1.31
N ARG A 32 -18.48 29.47 2.16
CA ARG A 32 -17.11 28.98 2.36
C ARG A 32 -17.08 27.64 3.09
N ILE A 33 -17.91 27.46 4.12
CA ILE A 33 -18.02 26.18 4.84
C ILE A 33 -18.47 25.09 3.87
N THR A 34 -19.51 25.34 3.08
CA THR A 34 -19.99 24.40 2.07
C THR A 34 -18.92 24.09 1.02
N LEU A 35 -18.18 25.10 0.55
CA LEU A 35 -17.09 24.87 -0.41
C LEU A 35 -15.95 24.04 0.20
N LEU A 36 -15.57 24.34 1.45
CA LEU A 36 -14.55 23.59 2.17
C LEU A 36 -14.98 22.15 2.45
N GLU A 37 -16.26 21.92 2.77
CA GLU A 37 -16.84 20.59 2.92
C GLU A 37 -16.79 19.82 1.59
N GLN A 38 -17.09 20.47 0.47
CA GLN A 38 -16.94 19.87 -0.86
C GLN A 38 -15.47 19.54 -1.19
N GLU A 39 -14.54 20.44 -0.90
CA GLU A 39 -13.10 20.18 -1.11
C GLU A 39 -12.59 19.04 -0.23
N LEU A 40 -13.08 18.94 1.02
CA LEU A 40 -12.76 17.82 1.90
C LEU A 40 -13.31 16.51 1.34
N GLN A 41 -14.57 16.50 0.90
CA GLN A 41 -15.16 15.31 0.29
C GLN A 41 -14.38 14.86 -0.96
N GLN A 42 -13.97 15.79 -1.81
CA GLN A 42 -13.14 15.48 -2.99
C GLN A 42 -11.75 14.96 -2.62
N LYS A 43 -11.15 15.50 -1.54
CA LYS A 43 -9.87 15.00 -1.04
C LYS A 43 -10.00 13.62 -0.41
N ASP A 44 -11.10 13.33 0.26
CA ASP A 44 -11.37 12.00 0.83
C ASP A 44 -11.54 10.95 -0.29
N GLU A 45 -12.22 11.29 -1.39
CA GLU A 45 -12.29 10.46 -2.59
C GLU A 45 -10.90 10.22 -3.21
N GLN A 46 -10.06 11.26 -3.29
CA GLN A 46 -8.68 11.11 -3.77
C GLN A 46 -7.86 10.22 -2.84
N ILE A 47 -7.99 10.37 -1.53
CA ILE A 47 -7.28 9.54 -0.54
C ILE A 47 -7.68 8.08 -0.71
N GLN A 48 -8.97 7.77 -0.87
CA GLN A 48 -9.44 6.40 -1.09
C GLN A 48 -8.85 5.76 -2.35
N LEU A 49 -8.82 6.50 -3.46
CA LEU A 49 -8.22 6.03 -4.71
C LEU A 49 -6.72 5.78 -4.57
N LEU A 50 -6.00 6.70 -3.90
CA LEU A 50 -4.57 6.54 -3.64
C LEU A 50 -4.29 5.37 -2.69
N GLU A 51 -5.12 5.15 -1.69
CA GLU A 51 -5.00 4.01 -0.77
C GLU A 51 -5.19 2.67 -1.48
N GLU A 52 -6.10 2.58 -2.46
CA GLU A 52 -6.27 1.40 -3.31
C GLU A 52 -5.04 1.13 -4.18
N GLU A 53 -4.44 2.17 -4.78
CA GLU A 53 -3.17 2.07 -5.51
C GLU A 53 -1.99 1.67 -4.61
N LEU A 54 -1.93 2.17 -3.37
CA LEU A 54 -0.92 1.81 -2.38
C LEU A 54 -1.13 0.38 -1.84
N GLY A 55 -2.36 -0.13 -1.79
CA GLY A 55 -2.69 -1.50 -1.40
C GLY A 55 -1.98 -2.56 -2.26
N GLN A 56 -1.69 -2.25 -3.53
CA GLN A 56 -0.90 -3.13 -4.40
C GLN A 56 0.60 -3.16 -4.05
N LYS A 57 1.17 -2.11 -3.43
CA LYS A 57 2.60 -2.08 -3.03
C LYS A 57 2.94 -3.07 -1.91
N GLY A 58 1.95 -3.51 -1.12
CA GLY A 58 2.13 -4.55 -0.11
C GLY A 58 2.53 -5.92 -0.68
N SER A 59 2.06 -6.24 -1.89
CA SER A 59 2.44 -7.46 -2.64
C SER A 59 3.93 -7.45 -3.02
N PHE A 60 4.45 -6.30 -3.48
CA PHE A 60 5.84 -6.13 -3.87
C PHE A 60 6.82 -6.23 -2.70
N ALA A 61 6.44 -5.84 -1.47
CA ALA A 61 7.31 -5.96 -0.30
C ALA A 61 7.60 -7.43 0.06
N LYS A 62 6.60 -8.30 -0.07
CA LYS A 62 6.73 -9.75 0.18
C LYS A 62 7.61 -10.42 -0.89
N GLU A 63 7.47 -9.99 -2.14
CA GLU A 63 8.27 -10.48 -3.26
C GLU A 63 9.72 -9.98 -3.20
N LYS A 64 9.94 -8.69 -2.87
CA LYS A 64 11.28 -8.10 -2.68
C LYS A 64 12.08 -8.81 -1.57
N LYS A 65 11.43 -9.20 -0.47
CA LYS A 65 12.09 -9.97 0.61
C LYS A 65 12.60 -11.33 0.13
N GLN A 66 11.87 -12.00 -0.76
CA GLN A 66 12.27 -13.29 -1.29
C GLN A 66 13.38 -13.18 -2.36
N ILE A 67 13.30 -12.17 -3.24
CA ILE A 67 14.36 -11.87 -4.22
C ILE A 67 15.66 -11.46 -3.50
N LEU A 68 15.57 -10.69 -2.41
CA LEU A 68 16.72 -10.31 -1.59
C LEU A 68 17.29 -11.50 -0.81
N ALA A 69 16.48 -12.52 -0.52
CA ALA A 69 16.94 -13.73 0.16
C ALA A 69 17.76 -14.64 -0.77
N ALA A 70 17.46 -14.72 -2.06
CA ALA A 70 18.09 -15.64 -3.00
C ALA A 70 19.27 -15.00 -3.77
N THR A 71 20.26 -14.46 -3.07
CA THR A 71 21.47 -13.93 -3.74
C THR A 71 22.27 -15.05 -4.42
N PRO A 72 23.00 -14.77 -5.52
CA PRO A 72 23.78 -15.80 -6.22
C PRO A 72 24.74 -16.55 -5.30
N LYS A 73 25.44 -15.82 -4.41
CA LYS A 73 26.30 -16.37 -3.36
C LYS A 73 25.59 -17.37 -2.46
N ARG A 74 24.37 -17.04 -2.01
CA ARG A 74 23.58 -17.93 -1.14
C ARG A 74 23.04 -19.13 -1.91
N ILE A 75 22.65 -18.96 -3.18
CA ILE A 75 22.26 -20.07 -4.06
C ILE A 75 23.42 -21.04 -4.21
N GLN A 76 24.61 -20.54 -4.56
CA GLN A 76 25.81 -21.38 -4.72
C GLN A 76 26.18 -22.09 -3.41
N ARG A 77 26.12 -21.40 -2.28
CA ARG A 77 26.36 -22.01 -0.96
C ARG A 77 25.37 -23.12 -0.67
N ALA A 78 24.08 -22.84 -0.77
CA ALA A 78 23.04 -23.82 -0.53
C ALA A 78 23.14 -25.04 -1.48
N LEU A 79 23.46 -24.83 -2.76
CA LEU A 79 23.67 -25.92 -3.71
C LEU A 79 24.91 -26.75 -3.37
N LYS A 80 25.96 -26.12 -2.83
CA LYS A 80 27.17 -26.79 -2.39
C LYS A 80 26.90 -27.64 -1.16
N ASP A 81 26.19 -27.08 -0.18
CA ASP A 81 25.79 -27.76 1.05
C ASP A 81 24.78 -28.88 0.77
N ALA A 82 23.93 -28.73 -0.25
CA ALA A 82 23.05 -29.77 -0.77
C ALA A 82 23.76 -30.84 -1.62
N GLY A 83 25.06 -30.68 -1.93
CA GLY A 83 25.86 -31.63 -2.70
C GLY A 83 25.71 -31.55 -4.23
N PHE A 84 24.99 -30.56 -4.76
CA PHE A 84 24.75 -30.38 -6.20
C PHE A 84 25.77 -29.48 -6.90
N TYR A 85 26.54 -28.68 -6.14
CA TYR A 85 27.51 -27.74 -6.70
C TYR A 85 28.91 -27.95 -6.13
N LYS A 86 29.91 -28.14 -7.02
CA LYS A 86 31.32 -28.36 -6.63
C LYS A 86 32.23 -27.16 -6.91
N GLY A 87 31.69 -26.12 -7.53
CA GLY A 87 32.45 -24.91 -7.89
C GLY A 87 32.77 -24.00 -6.71
N SER A 88 33.42 -22.89 -7.03
CA SER A 88 33.68 -21.78 -6.12
C SER A 88 32.41 -20.95 -5.93
N ILE A 89 32.24 -20.38 -4.73
CA ILE A 89 31.16 -19.44 -4.45
C ILE A 89 31.67 -18.05 -4.82
N ASP A 90 31.35 -17.61 -6.03
CA ASP A 90 31.88 -16.38 -6.66
C ASP A 90 30.80 -15.33 -6.96
N ASP A 91 29.57 -15.55 -6.49
CA ASP A 91 28.40 -14.69 -6.73
C ASP A 91 27.97 -14.59 -8.21
N ASN A 92 28.48 -15.48 -9.08
CA ASN A 92 28.13 -15.54 -10.50
C ASN A 92 27.37 -16.82 -10.87
N ILE A 93 26.17 -16.67 -11.42
CA ILE A 93 25.39 -17.82 -11.94
C ILE A 93 25.87 -18.20 -13.35
N GLY A 94 27.04 -18.84 -13.41
CA GLY A 94 27.59 -19.42 -14.63
C GLY A 94 26.95 -20.75 -15.05
N PRO A 95 27.40 -21.36 -16.16
CA PRO A 95 26.86 -22.62 -16.68
C PRO A 95 26.87 -23.76 -15.65
N GLN A 96 27.95 -23.91 -14.89
CA GLN A 96 28.06 -24.94 -13.85
C GLN A 96 27.01 -24.77 -12.75
N THR A 97 26.77 -23.52 -12.33
CA THR A 97 25.75 -23.21 -11.32
C THR A 97 24.35 -23.51 -11.86
N LYS A 98 24.07 -23.19 -13.12
CA LYS A 98 22.77 -23.50 -13.77
C LYS A 98 22.52 -25.00 -13.86
N GLU A 99 23.52 -25.80 -14.22
CA GLU A 99 23.38 -27.26 -14.23
C GLU A 99 23.15 -27.83 -12.83
N ALA A 100 23.83 -27.29 -11.81
CA ALA A 100 23.56 -27.65 -10.41
C ALA A 100 22.14 -27.29 -9.98
N ILE A 101 21.61 -26.13 -10.39
CA ILE A 101 20.21 -25.73 -10.13
C ILE A 101 19.25 -26.74 -10.77
N LYS A 102 19.45 -27.09 -12.05
CA LYS A 102 18.60 -28.08 -12.74
C LYS A 102 18.64 -29.45 -12.08
N ALA A 103 19.84 -29.89 -11.66
CA ALA A 103 20.00 -31.16 -10.96
C ALA A 103 19.28 -31.16 -9.61
N PHE A 104 19.41 -30.07 -8.83
CA PHE A 104 18.68 -29.89 -7.59
C PHE A 104 17.16 -29.88 -7.81
N GLN A 105 16.69 -29.14 -8.81
CA GLN A 105 15.27 -29.10 -9.17
C GLN A 105 14.73 -30.48 -9.52
N LYS A 106 15.44 -31.23 -10.37
CA LYS A 106 15.07 -32.60 -10.75
C LYS A 106 15.02 -33.53 -9.54
N ALA A 107 16.00 -33.44 -8.63
CA ALA A 107 16.05 -34.25 -7.42
C ALA A 107 14.95 -33.91 -6.38
N ASN A 108 14.28 -32.77 -6.56
CA ASN A 108 13.25 -32.27 -5.64
C ASN A 108 11.85 -32.19 -6.28
N ASP A 109 11.63 -32.90 -7.40
CA ASP A 109 10.38 -32.93 -8.17
C ASP A 109 9.91 -31.54 -8.60
N LEU A 110 10.85 -30.67 -8.97
CA LEU A 110 10.60 -29.35 -9.54
C LEU A 110 10.92 -29.36 -11.05
N LYS A 111 10.31 -28.43 -11.79
CA LYS A 111 10.65 -28.20 -13.20
C LYS A 111 12.14 -27.82 -13.29
N PRO A 112 12.97 -28.57 -14.05
CA PRO A 112 14.41 -28.30 -14.14
C PRO A 112 14.72 -27.21 -15.18
N ASP A 113 14.19 -26.00 -14.96
CA ASP A 113 14.38 -24.84 -15.84
C ASP A 113 15.68 -24.06 -15.57
N GLY A 114 16.39 -24.38 -14.49
CA GLY A 114 17.62 -23.70 -14.10
C GLY A 114 17.39 -22.32 -13.46
N ILE A 115 16.14 -22.00 -13.10
CA ILE A 115 15.75 -20.71 -12.51
C ILE A 115 15.37 -20.91 -11.04
N VAL A 116 16.00 -20.16 -10.14
CA VAL A 116 15.69 -20.20 -8.71
C VAL A 116 14.48 -19.31 -8.41
N GLY A 117 13.28 -19.83 -8.69
CA GLY A 117 12.02 -19.21 -8.25
C GLY A 117 11.68 -19.53 -6.79
N LYS A 118 10.53 -19.02 -6.31
CA LYS A 118 10.04 -19.20 -4.94
C LYS A 118 10.08 -20.65 -4.43
N ARG A 119 9.53 -21.59 -5.21
CA ARG A 119 9.48 -23.02 -4.86
C ARG A 119 10.86 -23.66 -4.79
N THR A 120 11.77 -23.28 -5.69
CA THR A 120 13.16 -23.73 -5.68
C THR A 120 13.85 -23.21 -4.41
N TRP A 121 13.69 -21.92 -4.11
CA TRP A 121 14.32 -21.29 -2.95
C TRP A 121 13.81 -21.82 -1.61
N GLU A 122 12.51 -22.09 -1.47
CA GLU A 122 11.91 -22.70 -0.26
C GLU A 122 12.53 -24.05 0.10
N LYS A 123 12.91 -24.84 -0.90
CA LYS A 123 13.61 -26.11 -0.68
C LYS A 123 15.10 -25.92 -0.48
N LEU A 124 15.71 -25.08 -1.30
CA LEU A 124 17.16 -24.88 -1.32
C LEU A 124 17.68 -24.16 -0.08
N SER A 125 16.94 -23.18 0.44
CA SER A 125 17.35 -22.41 1.63
C SER A 125 17.50 -23.26 2.90
N LYS A 126 16.89 -24.45 2.97
CA LYS A 126 17.03 -25.38 4.11
C LYS A 126 18.45 -25.90 4.32
N TYR A 127 19.29 -25.79 3.29
CA TYR A 127 20.68 -26.23 3.32
C TYR A 127 21.63 -25.12 3.80
N LEU A 128 21.14 -23.91 4.02
CA LEU A 128 21.90 -22.85 4.68
C LEU A 128 21.74 -23.03 6.18
N ALA A 129 22.81 -23.48 6.85
CA ALA A 129 22.89 -23.34 8.30
C ALA A 129 23.09 -21.86 8.63
N ASP A 130 22.25 -21.32 9.52
CA ASP A 130 22.41 -19.99 10.10
C ASP A 130 23.61 -19.94 11.07
#